data_AF-A0A521M7M8-F1
#
_entry.id   AF-A0A521M7M8-F1
#
_cell.length_a   1.000
_cell.length_b   1.000
_cell.length_c   1.000
_cell.angle_alpha   90.00
_cell.angle_beta   90.00
_cell.angle_gamma   90.00
#
_symmetry.space_group_name_H-M   'P 1'
#
loop_
_entity.id
_entity.type
_entity.pdbx_description
1 polymer ?
#
loop_
_entity_poly.entity_id
_entity_poly.type
_entity_poly.pdbx_seq_one_letter_code
_entity_poly.pdbx_strand_id
1 'polypeptide(L)'
;MSKAARADRVTTRNDSISLCRDQHAGLYTRDGALRLVVDHPSNAPLLGAHTGAVLVRAAELTVETGDGCVVVYVSRGGTACRVAAARVLPQKGGGVSLTDWQVEAGFEHAAISEDGATTHRITRPA
;
A
#
# COMPACT_ATOMS: atom_id res chain seq x y z
N MET A 1 26.77 -26.40 -30.75
CA MET A 1 25.77 -25.30 -30.77
C MET A 1 25.33 -25.05 -29.34
N SER A 2 25.68 -23.90 -28.75
CA SER A 2 25.36 -23.59 -27.36
C SER A 2 23.94 -23.01 -27.29
N LYS A 3 23.03 -23.70 -26.59
CA LYS A 3 21.66 -23.24 -26.34
C LYS A 3 21.73 -22.20 -25.23
N ALA A 4 21.65 -20.92 -25.59
CA ALA A 4 21.52 -19.85 -24.62
C ALA A 4 20.21 -20.07 -23.83
N ALA A 5 20.35 -20.45 -22.56
CA ALA A 5 19.24 -20.40 -21.63
C ALA A 5 18.86 -18.91 -21.48
N ARG A 6 17.71 -18.51 -22.05
CA ARG A 6 17.06 -17.27 -21.63
C ARG A 6 16.77 -17.45 -20.16
N ALA A 7 17.59 -16.84 -19.31
CA ALA A 7 17.20 -16.59 -17.94
C ALA A 7 15.96 -15.72 -18.01
N ASP A 8 14.80 -16.29 -17.69
CA ASP A 8 13.63 -15.50 -17.37
C ASP A 8 14.08 -14.52 -16.29
N ARG A 9 14.18 -13.23 -16.66
CA ARG A 9 14.33 -12.17 -15.69
C ARG A 9 13.07 -12.24 -14.84
N VAL A 10 13.16 -12.91 -13.70
CA VAL A 10 12.17 -12.79 -12.64
C VAL A 10 12.23 -11.32 -12.23
N THR A 11 11.35 -10.51 -12.83
CA THR A 11 11.15 -9.13 -12.38
C THR A 11 10.58 -9.23 -10.99
N THR A 12 11.35 -8.79 -10.01
CA THR A 12 10.90 -8.62 -8.65
C THR A 12 9.67 -7.71 -8.66
N ARG A 13 8.51 -8.22 -8.24
CA ARG A 13 7.24 -7.49 -8.22
C ARG A 13 6.75 -7.36 -6.78
N ASN A 14 6.25 -6.17 -6.48
CA ASN A 14 5.75 -5.81 -5.17
C ASN A 14 4.27 -5.53 -5.28
N ASP A 15 3.50 -5.89 -4.26
CA ASP A 15 2.11 -5.49 -4.16
C ASP A 15 1.98 -3.95 -4.08
N SER A 16 0.81 -3.46 -4.42
CA SER A 16 0.47 -2.04 -4.33
C SER A 16 -0.90 -1.84 -3.70
N ILE A 17 -1.18 -0.61 -3.26
CA ILE A 17 -2.50 -0.18 -2.82
C ILE A 17 -3.00 0.94 -3.72
N SER A 18 -4.19 0.78 -4.26
CA SER A 18 -4.94 1.85 -4.90
C SER A 18 -5.82 2.56 -3.87
N LEU A 19 -5.61 3.87 -3.73
CA LEU A 19 -6.36 4.73 -2.81
C LEU A 19 -7.59 5.30 -3.50
N CYS A 20 -8.71 5.33 -2.79
CA CYS A 20 -9.87 6.11 -3.19
C CYS A 20 -9.76 7.56 -2.69
N ARG A 21 -10.62 8.43 -3.21
CA ARG A 21 -10.82 9.76 -2.61
C ARG A 21 -11.16 9.62 -1.11
N ASP A 22 -10.65 10.57 -0.34
CA ASP A 22 -10.71 10.67 1.11
C ASP A 22 -9.88 9.61 1.87
N GLN A 23 -9.13 8.76 1.16
CA GLN A 23 -8.19 7.81 1.78
C GLN A 23 -6.75 8.32 1.78
N HIS A 24 -6.02 7.89 2.81
CA HIS A 24 -4.57 7.92 2.86
C HIS A 24 -4.05 6.61 3.45
N ALA A 25 -2.79 6.28 3.17
CA ALA A 25 -2.09 5.13 3.72
C ALA A 25 -0.84 5.57 4.46
N GLY A 26 -0.59 4.96 5.62
CA GLY A 26 0.70 4.99 6.31
C GLY A 26 1.47 3.70 6.04
N LEU A 27 2.73 3.81 5.60
CA LEU A 27 3.68 2.72 5.61
C LEU A 27 4.57 2.81 6.83
N TYR A 28 4.65 1.71 7.55
CA TYR A 28 5.46 1.59 8.74
C TYR A 28 6.57 0.58 8.49
N THR A 29 7.77 0.89 8.96
CA THR A 29 8.91 -0.03 8.95
C THR A 29 8.65 -1.23 9.87
N ARG A 30 9.51 -2.25 9.80
CA ARG A 30 9.37 -3.48 10.61
C ARG A 30 9.45 -3.26 12.13
N ASP A 31 10.13 -2.22 12.57
CA ASP A 31 10.20 -1.76 13.97
C ASP A 31 9.01 -0.85 14.36
N GLY A 32 8.08 -0.60 13.44
CA GLY A 32 6.84 0.13 13.69
C GLY A 32 6.93 1.65 13.55
N ALA A 33 8.07 2.19 13.09
CA ALA A 33 8.20 3.62 12.82
C ALA A 33 7.44 4.01 11.53
N LEU A 34 6.74 5.14 11.54
CA LEU A 34 6.09 5.67 10.35
C LEU A 34 7.15 6.15 9.36
N ARG A 35 7.14 5.59 8.15
CA ARG A 35 8.08 5.92 7.07
C ARG A 35 7.49 6.92 6.08
N LEU A 36 6.31 6.61 5.58
CA LEU A 36 5.68 7.30 4.45
C LEU A 36 4.19 7.45 4.71
N VAL A 37 3.65 8.62 4.40
CA VAL A 37 2.22 8.83 4.27
C VAL A 37 1.92 9.09 2.79
N VAL A 38 1.00 8.32 2.22
CA VAL A 38 0.50 8.54 0.86
C VAL A 38 -0.95 8.97 0.94
N ASP A 39 -1.25 10.13 0.38
CA ASP A 39 -2.60 10.70 0.35
C ASP A 39 -3.11 10.76 -1.09
N HIS A 40 -4.41 10.49 -1.27
CA HIS A 40 -4.99 10.49 -2.61
C HIS A 40 -4.87 11.88 -3.27
N PRO A 41 -4.60 12.00 -4.59
CA PRO A 41 -4.33 13.28 -5.25
C PRO A 41 -5.54 14.22 -5.26
N SER A 42 -6.75 13.68 -5.25
CA SER A 42 -8.00 14.47 -5.21
C SER A 42 -8.38 14.93 -3.79
N ASN A 43 -7.63 14.57 -2.76
CA ASN A 43 -7.86 15.08 -1.42
C ASN A 43 -7.33 16.51 -1.33
N ALA A 44 -7.98 17.35 -0.53
CA ALA A 44 -7.40 18.65 -0.19
C ALA A 44 -6.04 18.44 0.48
N PRO A 45 -5.06 19.35 0.29
CA PRO A 45 -3.78 19.26 0.95
C PRO A 45 -3.96 19.14 2.48
N LEU A 46 -3.30 18.13 3.08
CA LEU A 46 -3.21 18.00 4.52
C LEU A 46 -2.49 19.24 5.07
N LEU A 47 -3.22 20.12 5.76
CA LEU A 47 -2.65 21.29 6.42
C LEU A 47 -1.80 20.82 7.62
N GLY A 48 -0.54 21.26 7.69
CA GLY A 48 0.34 20.99 8.85
C GLY A 48 1.11 19.67 8.80
N ALA A 49 1.73 19.35 7.65
CA ALA A 49 2.47 18.12 7.41
C ALA A 49 3.38 17.70 8.59
N HIS A 50 3.12 16.48 9.10
CA HIS A 50 3.86 15.84 10.19
C HIS A 50 5.37 15.87 9.95
N THR A 51 6.13 16.42 10.90
CA THR A 51 7.58 16.66 10.78
C THR A 51 8.45 15.40 10.68
N GLY A 52 7.87 14.21 10.90
CA GLY A 52 8.60 12.94 10.98
C GLY A 52 8.39 11.96 9.81
N ALA A 53 7.51 12.24 8.85
CA ALA A 53 7.21 11.32 7.74
C ALA A 53 7.19 12.05 6.40
N VAL A 54 7.65 11.36 5.34
CA VAL A 54 7.53 11.87 3.97
C VAL A 54 6.05 11.80 3.56
N LEU A 55 5.50 12.89 3.03
CA LEU A 55 4.14 12.93 2.46
C LEU A 55 4.22 12.88 0.93
N VAL A 56 3.52 11.93 0.33
CA VAL A 56 3.40 11.76 -1.12
C VAL A 56 1.95 11.84 -1.56
N ARG A 57 1.71 12.49 -2.70
CA ARG A 57 0.39 12.55 -3.35
C ARG A 57 0.38 11.57 -4.51
N ALA A 58 -0.30 10.44 -4.34
CA ALA A 58 -0.41 9.41 -5.36
C ALA A 58 -1.72 8.64 -5.21
N ALA A 59 -2.31 8.22 -6.32
CA ALA A 59 -3.48 7.35 -6.30
C ALA A 59 -3.10 5.89 -6.02
N GLU A 60 -1.82 5.55 -6.21
CA GLU A 60 -1.28 4.22 -5.98
C GLU A 60 0.00 4.29 -5.16
N LEU A 61 0.19 3.26 -4.33
CA LEU A 61 1.34 3.11 -3.45
C LEU A 61 1.92 1.72 -3.62
N THR A 62 3.19 1.62 -4.06
CA THR A 62 3.93 0.35 -4.11
C THR A 62 4.60 0.10 -2.76
N VAL A 63 4.44 -1.11 -2.20
CA VAL A 63 5.15 -1.49 -0.97
C VAL A 63 6.59 -1.90 -1.25
N GLU A 64 7.50 -1.66 -0.31
CA GLU A 64 8.93 -1.88 -0.50
C GLU A 64 9.51 -2.91 0.47
N THR A 65 10.65 -3.49 0.09
CA THR A 65 11.42 -4.45 0.89
C THR A 65 12.07 -3.74 2.08
N GLY A 66 11.28 -3.47 3.11
CA GLY A 66 11.66 -2.69 4.29
C GLY A 66 10.45 -2.26 5.12
N ASP A 67 9.29 -2.18 4.48
CA ASP A 67 8.02 -2.01 5.17
C ASP A 67 7.68 -3.26 6.00
N GLY A 68 7.02 -3.03 7.14
CA GLY A 68 6.51 -4.05 8.05
C GLY A 68 4.99 -4.14 7.99
N CYS A 69 4.31 -3.00 7.89
CA CYS A 69 2.86 -2.98 7.68
C CYS A 69 2.42 -1.72 6.92
N VAL A 70 1.22 -1.83 6.36
CA VAL A 70 0.51 -0.72 5.77
C VAL A 70 -0.83 -0.56 6.49
N VAL A 71 -1.22 0.69 6.74
CA VAL A 71 -2.50 1.02 7.36
C VAL A 71 -3.20 2.04 6.49
N VAL A 72 -4.42 1.74 6.08
CA VAL A 72 -5.27 2.62 5.29
C VAL A 72 -6.26 3.30 6.22
N TYR A 73 -6.41 4.60 6.03
CA TYR A 73 -7.30 5.47 6.79
C TYR A 73 -8.24 6.21 5.84
N VAL A 74 -9.40 6.62 6.36
CA VAL A 74 -10.26 7.63 5.73
C VAL A 74 -10.26 8.90 6.54
N SER A 75 -10.30 10.03 5.85
CA SER A 75 -10.45 11.36 6.46
C SER A 75 -11.92 11.77 6.39
N ARG A 76 -12.60 11.92 7.53
CA ARG A 76 -13.98 12.44 7.59
C ARG A 76 -14.09 13.49 8.68
N GLY A 77 -14.59 14.68 8.34
CA GLY A 77 -14.82 15.74 9.34
C GLY A 77 -13.56 16.20 10.09
N GLY A 78 -12.38 16.10 9.45
CA GLY A 78 -11.10 16.48 10.08
C GLY A 78 -10.47 15.41 10.98
N THR A 79 -11.08 14.23 11.11
CA THR A 79 -10.49 13.07 11.81
C THR A 79 -10.09 11.98 10.83
N ALA A 80 -8.96 11.33 11.11
CA ALA A 80 -8.50 10.14 10.40
C ALA A 80 -8.96 8.88 11.16
N CYS A 81 -9.70 8.00 10.48
CA CYS A 81 -10.13 6.73 11.03
C CYS A 81 -9.47 5.59 10.26
N ARG A 82 -8.90 4.61 10.99
CA ARG A 82 -8.39 3.38 10.36
C ARG A 82 -9.53 2.65 9.67
N VAL A 83 -9.27 2.08 8.49
CA VAL A 83 -10.26 1.27 7.75
C VAL A 83 -9.70 -0.07 7.28
N ALA A 84 -8.39 -0.19 7.13
CA ALA A 84 -7.73 -1.46 6.88
C ALA A 84 -6.29 -1.44 7.37
N ALA A 85 -5.73 -2.63 7.65
CA ALA A 85 -4.30 -2.82 7.82
C ALA A 85 -3.86 -4.16 7.24
N ALA A 86 -2.63 -4.23 6.74
CA ALA A 86 -2.03 -5.46 6.25
C ALA A 86 -0.55 -5.55 6.66
N ARG A 87 -0.05 -6.77 6.79
CA ARG A 87 1.36 -7.05 7.03
C ARG A 87 2.10 -7.15 5.70
N VAL A 88 3.35 -6.69 5.69
CA VAL A 88 4.24 -6.82 4.53
C VAL A 88 5.11 -8.04 4.73
N LEU A 89 5.01 -9.02 3.81
CA LEU A 89 5.78 -10.25 3.83
C LEU A 89 6.72 -10.31 2.62
N PRO A 90 8.03 -10.49 2.80
CA PRO A 90 8.95 -10.74 1.70
C PRO A 90 8.64 -12.05 0.97
N GLN A 91 8.67 -12.01 -0.36
CA GLN A 91 8.50 -13.18 -1.21
C GLN A 91 9.86 -13.81 -1.59
N LYS A 92 9.82 -15.12 -1.89
CA LYS A 92 10.95 -15.83 -2.48
C LYS A 92 11.20 -15.28 -3.90
N GLY A 93 12.32 -14.58 -4.10
CA GLY A 93 12.61 -13.86 -5.34
C GLY A 93 12.73 -12.34 -5.19
N GLY A 94 12.62 -11.83 -3.95
CA GLY A 94 12.95 -10.44 -3.58
C GLY A 94 11.77 -9.47 -3.59
N GLY A 95 10.58 -9.94 -3.98
CA GLY A 95 9.35 -9.13 -3.98
C GLY A 95 8.75 -9.01 -2.59
N VAL A 96 7.65 -8.28 -2.47
CA VAL A 96 6.87 -8.20 -1.23
C VAL A 96 5.39 -8.37 -1.49
N SER A 97 4.70 -8.98 -0.53
CA SER A 97 3.24 -9.13 -0.55
C SER A 97 2.56 -8.54 0.68
N LEU A 98 1.30 -8.13 0.50
CA LEU A 98 0.41 -7.71 1.56
C LEU A 98 -0.48 -8.87 2.03
N THR A 99 -0.30 -9.27 3.29
CA THR A 99 -1.00 -10.41 3.90
C THR A 99 -1.75 -10.01 5.17
N ASP A 100 -2.53 -10.94 5.72
CA ASP A 100 -3.20 -10.81 7.02
C ASP A 100 -4.10 -9.57 7.15
N TRP A 101 -4.84 -9.26 6.08
CA TRP A 101 -5.72 -8.10 6.01
C TRP A 101 -6.71 -8.06 7.19
N GLN A 102 -6.71 -6.94 7.90
CA GLN A 102 -7.68 -6.58 8.93
C GLN A 102 -8.50 -5.42 8.38
N VAL A 103 -9.69 -5.71 7.87
CA VAL A 103 -10.60 -4.71 7.29
C VAL A 103 -11.70 -4.37 8.29
N GLU A 104 -11.93 -3.08 8.52
CA GLU A 104 -12.94 -2.61 9.46
C GLU A 104 -14.36 -2.81 8.91
N ALA A 105 -15.33 -2.93 9.81
CA ALA A 105 -16.73 -3.08 9.44
C ALA A 105 -17.21 -1.93 8.53
N GLY A 106 -17.97 -2.28 7.49
CA GLY A 106 -18.47 -1.31 6.50
C GLY A 106 -17.45 -0.96 5.41
N PHE A 107 -16.33 -1.67 5.33
CA PHE A 107 -15.38 -1.62 4.23
C PHE A 107 -15.16 -3.01 3.64
N GLU A 108 -14.77 -3.04 2.37
CA GLU A 108 -14.48 -4.24 1.60
C GLU A 108 -13.05 -4.17 1.08
N HIS A 109 -12.42 -5.33 0.95
CA HIS A 109 -11.11 -5.50 0.33
C HIS A 109 -11.25 -6.31 -0.95
N ALA A 110 -10.68 -5.79 -2.02
CA ALA A 110 -10.48 -6.50 -3.28
C ALA A 110 -9.00 -6.49 -3.65
N ALA A 111 -8.54 -7.59 -4.24
CA ALA A 111 -7.20 -7.72 -4.81
C ALA A 111 -7.32 -8.10 -6.28
N ILE A 112 -6.64 -7.37 -7.14
CA ILE A 112 -6.63 -7.60 -8.58
C ILE A 112 -5.17 -7.83 -8.99
N SER A 113 -4.91 -8.93 -9.68
CA SER A 113 -3.59 -9.20 -10.24
C SER A 113 -3.52 -8.68 -11.67
N GLU A 114 -2.64 -7.71 -11.90
CA GLU A 114 -2.37 -7.15 -13.23
C GLU A 114 -0.86 -7.20 -13.46
N ASP A 115 -0.46 -7.75 -14.62
CA ASP A 115 0.95 -7.94 -14.96
C ASP A 115 1.76 -8.51 -13.79
N GLY A 116 1.20 -9.51 -13.09
CA GLY A 116 1.79 -10.22 -11.95
C GLY A 116 2.20 -9.37 -10.73
N ALA A 117 1.77 -8.12 -10.64
CA ALA A 117 1.69 -7.37 -9.39
C ALA A 117 0.25 -7.45 -8.86
N THR A 118 0.08 -7.46 -7.54
CA THR A 118 -1.26 -7.42 -6.94
C THR A 118 -1.56 -6.01 -6.47
N THR A 119 -2.61 -5.41 -7.01
CA THR A 119 -3.13 -4.13 -6.54
C THR A 119 -4.29 -4.39 -5.60
N HIS A 120 -4.16 -3.91 -4.37
CA HIS A 120 -5.17 -4.01 -3.33
C HIS A 120 -6.00 -2.74 -3.29
N ARG A 121 -7.32 -2.87 -3.13
CA ARG A 121 -8.24 -1.75 -3.03
C ARG A 121 -9.16 -1.94 -1.84
N ILE A 122 -9.36 -0.86 -1.08
CA ILE A 122 -10.29 -0.80 0.04
C ILE A 122 -11.43 0.14 -0.32
N THR A 123 -12.66 -0.36 -0.34
CA THR A 123 -13.84 0.42 -0.73
C THR A 123 -14.92 0.37 0.34
N ARG A 124 -15.85 1.31 0.29
CA ARG A 124 -17.11 1.21 1.02
C ARG A 124 -18.18 0.74 0.04
N PRO A 125 -18.96 -0.31 0.34
CA PRO A 125 -20.09 -0.70 -0.48
C PRO A 125 -21.11 0.45 -0.58
N ALA A 126 -21.72 0.58 -1.76
CA ALA A 126 -22.68 1.64 -2.07
C ALA A 126 -23.95 1.55 -1.23
#